data_AF-A0A358TVF8-F1
#
_entry.id   AF-A0A358TVF8-F1
#
_cell.length_a   1.000
_cell.length_b   1.000
_cell.length_c   1.000
_cell.angle_alpha   90.00
_cell.angle_beta   90.00
_cell.angle_gamma   90.00
#
_symmetry.space_group_name_H-M   'P 1'
#
loop_
_entity.id
_entity.type
_entity.pdbx_description
1 polymer ?
#
loop_
_entity_poly.entity_id
_entity_poly.type
_entity_poly.pdbx_seq_one_letter_code
_entity_poly.pdbx_strand_id
1 'polypeptide(L)'
;MYTLTERQQQEVLESFQQVVDKRDSRYISEELYNHLNLNCNFLSHFSLQGFRDAYSDDHLPEFLDHFARHSEDSQWQEAPEISRQFFDLNRALVDYVNPKSPDMVQ
;
A
#
# COMPACT_ATOMS: atom_id res chain seq x y z
N MET A 1 -4.04 -17.63 -1.14
CA MET A 1 -4.12 -16.30 -0.51
C MET A 1 -3.37 -16.35 0.80
N TYR A 2 -2.48 -15.37 1.02
CA TYR A 2 -1.72 -15.26 2.26
C TYR A 2 -2.62 -14.65 3.33
N THR A 3 -2.89 -15.40 4.41
CA THR A 3 -3.83 -14.97 5.45
C THR A 3 -3.12 -14.07 6.47
N LEU A 4 -3.60 -12.83 6.61
CA LEU A 4 -3.17 -11.91 7.66
C LEU A 4 -4.16 -11.96 8.83
N THR A 5 -3.64 -12.10 10.05
CA THR A 5 -4.40 -11.88 11.28
C THR A 5 -4.73 -10.39 11.44
N GLU A 6 -5.70 -10.05 12.30
CA GLU A 6 -6.06 -8.65 12.60
C GLU A 6 -4.84 -7.83 13.06
N ARG A 7 -3.97 -8.44 13.87
CA ARG A 7 -2.72 -7.82 14.31
C ARG A 7 -1.79 -7.52 13.13
N GLN A 8 -1.60 -8.47 12.21
CA GLN A 8 -0.74 -8.27 11.05
C GLN A 8 -1.33 -7.22 10.09
N GLN A 9 -2.65 -7.16 9.94
CA GLN A 9 -3.30 -6.11 9.16
C GLN A 9 -3.04 -4.72 9.77
N GLN A 10 -3.02 -4.62 11.10
CA GLN A 10 -2.63 -3.39 11.78
C GLN A 10 -1.15 -3.06 11.55
N GLU A 11 -0.25 -4.04 11.61
CA GLU A 11 1.18 -3.87 11.32
C GLU A 11 1.43 -3.42 9.86
N VAL A 12 0.62 -3.89 8.91
CA VAL A 12 0.62 -3.43 7.51
C VAL A 12 0.27 -1.94 7.45
N LEU A 13 -0.83 -1.55 8.11
CA LEU A 13 -1.29 -0.16 8.10
C LEU A 13 -0.27 0.78 8.78
N GLU A 14 0.21 0.43 9.97
CA GLU A 14 1.20 1.23 10.70
C GLU A 14 2.51 1.37 9.91
N SER A 15 2.98 0.29 9.29
CA SER A 15 4.15 0.34 8.41
C SER A 15 3.93 1.31 7.24
N PHE A 16 2.78 1.22 6.58
CA PHE A 16 2.46 2.10 5.46
C PHE A 16 2.38 3.57 5.88
N GLN A 17 1.75 3.86 7.01
CA GLN A 17 1.69 5.21 7.57
C GLN A 17 3.10 5.75 7.83
N GLN A 18 4.00 4.94 8.39
CA GLN A 18 5.39 5.35 8.59
C GLN A 18 6.13 5.64 7.28
N VAL A 19 5.89 4.85 6.23
CA VAL A 19 6.48 5.08 4.90
C VAL A 19 6.03 6.43 4.34
N VAL A 20 4.73 6.73 4.44
CA VAL A 20 4.13 7.98 3.94
C VAL A 20 4.60 9.19 4.78
N ASP A 21 4.49 9.11 6.11
CA ASP A 21 4.81 10.20 7.03
C ASP A 21 6.30 10.57 7.01
N LYS A 22 7.16 9.55 7.02
CA LYS A 22 8.62 9.75 7.04
C LYS A 22 9.22 9.85 5.65
N ARG A 23 8.42 9.57 4.60
CA ARG A 23 8.85 9.49 3.21
C ARG A 23 10.09 8.63 3.04
N ASP A 24 10.02 7.41 3.55
CA ASP A 24 11.18 6.51 3.59
C ASP A 24 10.78 5.04 3.41
N SER A 25 11.25 4.43 2.33
CA SER A 25 10.95 3.05 1.95
C SER A 25 11.51 2.03 2.94
N ARG A 26 12.47 2.40 3.80
CA ARG A 26 13.01 1.49 4.84
C ARG A 26 11.96 1.06 5.86
N TYR A 27 10.88 1.83 5.99
CA TYR A 27 9.75 1.50 6.86
C TYR A 27 8.77 0.51 6.24
N ILE A 28 8.95 0.10 4.98
CA ILE A 28 8.16 -0.98 4.37
C ILE A 28 8.48 -2.27 5.12
N SER A 29 7.54 -2.74 5.94
CA SER A 29 7.70 -3.98 6.72
C SER A 29 7.57 -5.21 5.83
N GLU A 30 7.98 -6.36 6.35
CA GLU A 30 7.76 -7.64 5.68
C GLU A 30 6.26 -7.90 5.47
N GLU A 31 5.43 -7.57 6.45
CA GLU A 31 3.97 -7.76 6.35
C GLU A 31 3.36 -6.86 5.27
N LEU A 32 3.75 -5.58 5.19
CA LEU A 32 3.31 -4.68 4.13
C LEU A 32 3.73 -5.20 2.76
N TYR A 33 4.99 -5.59 2.62
CA TYR A 33 5.51 -6.16 1.37
C TYR A 33 4.77 -7.44 0.96
N ASN A 34 4.56 -8.38 1.89
CA ASN A 34 3.86 -9.63 1.63
C ASN A 34 2.40 -9.38 1.27
N HIS A 35 1.73 -8.46 1.96
CA HIS A 35 0.37 -8.07 1.66
C HIS A 35 0.25 -7.51 0.24
N LEU A 36 1.13 -6.58 -0.15
CA LEU A 36 1.13 -6.00 -1.49
C LEU A 36 1.38 -7.06 -2.57
N ASN A 37 2.41 -7.88 -2.43
CA ASN A 37 2.79 -8.86 -3.44
C ASN A 37 1.83 -10.06 -3.53
N LEU A 38 1.36 -10.58 -2.39
CA LEU A 38 0.61 -11.84 -2.34
C LEU A 38 -0.90 -11.67 -2.28
N ASN A 39 -1.39 -10.49 -1.87
CA ASN A 39 -2.81 -10.21 -1.72
C ASN A 39 -3.30 -9.05 -2.57
N CYS A 40 -2.41 -8.16 -3.05
CA CYS A 40 -2.79 -7.03 -3.90
C CYS A 40 -2.29 -7.13 -5.33
N ASN A 41 -1.67 -8.24 -5.73
CA ASN A 41 -1.07 -8.41 -7.06
C ASN A 41 -0.15 -7.23 -7.45
N PHE A 42 0.46 -6.60 -6.44
CA PHE A 42 1.44 -5.54 -6.59
C PHE A 42 2.74 -6.25 -6.97
N LEU A 43 2.86 -6.59 -8.25
CA LEU A 43 3.90 -7.47 -8.76
C LEU A 43 5.28 -6.82 -8.63
N SER A 44 6.01 -7.20 -7.59
CA SER A 44 7.45 -6.98 -7.53
C SER A 44 8.16 -8.31 -7.74
N HIS A 45 8.97 -8.40 -8.80
CA HIS A 45 9.91 -9.51 -8.99
C HIS A 45 11.12 -9.45 -8.03
N PHE A 46 11.12 -8.51 -7.08
CA PHE A 46 12.22 -8.26 -6.16
C PHE A 46 12.00 -8.93 -4.81
N SER A 47 13.08 -9.15 -4.05
CA SER A 47 12.99 -9.47 -2.62
C SER A 47 12.54 -8.23 -1.83
N LEU A 48 12.18 -8.39 -0.54
CA LEU A 48 11.85 -7.24 0.34
C LEU A 48 12.93 -6.15 0.30
N GLN A 49 14.21 -6.53 0.35
CA GLN A 49 15.31 -5.57 0.26
C GLN A 49 15.31 -4.87 -1.11
N GLY A 50 15.22 -5.63 -2.20
CA GLY A 50 15.15 -5.05 -3.54
C GLY A 50 13.93 -4.16 -3.76
N PHE A 51 12.81 -4.46 -3.10
CA PHE A 51 11.61 -3.62 -3.13
C PHE A 51 11.83 -2.28 -2.43
N ARG A 52 12.49 -2.29 -1.26
CA ARG A 52 12.85 -1.05 -0.55
C ARG A 52 13.83 -0.20 -1.34
N ASP A 53 14.82 -0.83 -1.94
CA ASP A 53 15.81 -0.16 -2.80
C ASP A 53 15.16 0.38 -4.08
N ALA A 54 14.20 -0.33 -4.69
CA ALA A 54 13.50 0.12 -5.89
C ALA A 54 12.69 1.40 -5.67
N TYR A 55 12.17 1.60 -4.45
CA TYR A 55 11.36 2.75 -4.08
C TYR A 55 12.06 3.69 -3.09
N SER A 56 13.39 3.64 -2.99
CA SER A 56 14.14 4.58 -2.15
C SER A 56 14.24 5.95 -2.80
N ASP A 57 14.48 6.96 -1.97
CA ASP A 57 14.81 8.33 -2.40
C ASP A 57 13.78 8.89 -3.41
N ASP A 58 14.23 9.23 -4.62
CA ASP A 58 13.44 9.89 -5.67
C ASP A 58 12.33 9.01 -6.26
N HIS A 59 12.35 7.70 -6.00
CA HIS A 59 11.36 6.75 -6.52
C HIS A 59 10.18 6.52 -5.56
N LEU A 60 10.24 7.02 -4.33
CA LEU A 60 9.14 6.89 -3.39
C LEU A 60 7.82 7.55 -3.85
N PRO A 61 7.83 8.70 -4.55
CA PRO A 61 6.60 9.24 -5.14
C PRO A 61 5.92 8.27 -6.10
N GLU A 62 6.68 7.47 -6.86
CA GLU A 62 6.11 6.44 -7.76
C GLU A 62 5.43 5.34 -6.94
N PHE A 63 6.05 4.90 -5.83
CA PHE A 63 5.40 3.97 -4.88
C PHE A 63 4.04 4.49 -4.41
N LEU A 64 3.99 5.76 -4.01
CA LEU A 64 2.75 6.39 -3.48
C LEU A 64 1.70 6.61 -4.57
N ASP A 65 2.12 6.84 -5.82
CA ASP A 65 1.19 7.01 -6.95
C ASP A 65 0.34 5.76 -7.18
N HIS A 66 0.88 4.56 -6.95
CA HIS A 66 0.10 3.31 -7.02
C HIS A 66 -1.10 3.28 -6.06
N PHE A 67 -1.14 4.14 -5.04
CA PHE A 67 -2.25 4.30 -4.10
C PHE A 67 -3.09 5.54 -4.38
N ALA A 68 -2.72 6.38 -5.35
CA ALA A 68 -3.47 7.58 -5.73
C ALA A 68 -4.74 7.19 -6.49
N ARG A 69 -5.89 7.79 -6.12
CA ARG A 69 -7.21 7.45 -6.72
C ARG A 69 -7.29 7.64 -8.24
N HIS A 70 -6.40 8.46 -8.80
CA HIS A 70 -6.35 8.74 -10.23
C HIS A 70 -5.39 7.82 -11.00
N SER A 71 -4.58 7.03 -10.31
CA SER A 71 -3.56 6.20 -10.96
C SER A 71 -4.19 4.96 -11.58
N GLU A 72 -3.81 4.66 -12.83
CA GLU A 72 -4.19 3.41 -13.48
C GLU A 72 -3.60 2.20 -12.72
N ASP A 73 -2.50 2.41 -12.01
CA ASP A 73 -1.89 1.40 -11.17
C ASP A 73 -2.66 1.12 -9.86
N SER A 74 -3.66 1.93 -9.49
CA SER A 74 -4.54 1.66 -8.34
C SER A 74 -5.60 0.57 -8.62
N GLN A 75 -5.65 0.05 -9.84
CA GLN A 75 -6.63 -0.98 -10.28
C GLN A 75 -6.57 -2.28 -9.45
N TRP A 76 -5.49 -2.53 -8.71
CA TRP A 76 -5.44 -3.67 -7.80
C TRP A 76 -6.60 -3.64 -6.80
N GLN A 77 -7.06 -2.48 -6.34
CA GLN A 77 -8.18 -2.35 -5.41
C GLN A 77 -9.49 -2.99 -5.91
N GLU A 78 -9.70 -2.99 -7.22
CA GLU A 78 -10.90 -3.51 -7.88
C GLU A 78 -10.68 -4.91 -8.46
N ALA A 79 -9.46 -5.44 -8.37
CA ALA A 79 -9.14 -6.73 -8.95
C ALA A 79 -9.97 -7.83 -8.27
N PRO A 80 -10.74 -8.63 -9.03
CA PRO A 80 -11.63 -9.65 -8.49
C PRO A 80 -10.87 -10.78 -7.77
N GLU A 81 -9.57 -10.86 -7.99
CA GLU A 81 -8.64 -11.80 -7.38
C GLU A 81 -8.19 -11.35 -5.98
N ILE A 82 -8.37 -10.08 -5.61
CA ILE A 82 -8.17 -9.62 -4.24
C ILE A 82 -9.33 -10.13 -3.39
N SER A 83 -9.00 -10.84 -2.33
CA SER A 83 -9.99 -11.32 -1.37
C SER A 83 -10.77 -10.14 -0.81
N ARG A 84 -12.12 -10.22 -0.84
CA ARG A 84 -12.99 -9.28 -0.10
C ARG A 84 -12.56 -9.09 1.36
N GLN A 85 -11.86 -10.08 1.93
CA GLN A 85 -11.28 -10.03 3.26
C GLN A 85 -10.34 -8.84 3.50
N PHE A 86 -9.63 -8.36 2.48
CA PHE A 86 -8.68 -7.25 2.63
C PHE A 86 -9.20 -5.92 2.11
N PHE A 87 -10.46 -5.87 1.68
CA PHE A 87 -11.06 -4.66 1.11
C PHE A 87 -10.95 -3.46 2.05
N ASP A 88 -11.25 -3.63 3.34
CA ASP A 88 -11.17 -2.55 4.33
C ASP A 88 -9.73 -2.07 4.56
N LEU A 89 -8.76 -3.00 4.61
CA LEU A 89 -7.35 -2.67 4.76
C LEU A 89 -6.84 -1.89 3.54
N ASN A 90 -7.09 -2.40 2.33
CA ASN A 90 -6.68 -1.77 1.08
C ASN A 90 -7.23 -0.35 0.96
N ARG A 91 -8.52 -0.19 1.27
CA ARG A 91 -9.17 1.12 1.30
C ARG A 91 -8.53 2.06 2.32
N ALA A 92 -8.14 1.56 3.50
CA ALA A 92 -7.46 2.38 4.51
C ALA A 92 -6.10 2.89 4.03
N LEU A 93 -5.31 2.08 3.31
CA LEU A 93 -4.04 2.52 2.70
C LEU A 93 -4.27 3.66 1.71
N VAL A 94 -5.28 3.53 0.85
CA VAL A 94 -5.60 4.51 -0.19
C VAL A 94 -6.16 5.81 0.39
N ASP A 95 -7.12 5.73 1.33
CA ASP A 95 -7.66 6.90 2.01
C ASP A 95 -6.57 7.66 2.81
N TYR A 96 -5.50 6.98 3.24
CA TYR A 96 -4.40 7.62 3.95
C TYR A 96 -3.54 8.53 3.04
N VAL A 97 -3.23 8.08 1.82
CA VAL A 97 -2.47 8.90 0.83
C VAL A 97 -3.37 9.93 0.16
N ASN A 98 -4.67 9.64 0.06
CA ASN A 98 -5.67 10.53 -0.50
C ASN A 98 -6.62 10.97 0.62
N PRO A 99 -6.16 11.79 1.59
CA PRO A 99 -7.08 12.34 2.56
C PRO A 99 -8.18 13.04 1.77
N LYS A 100 -9.44 12.73 2.06
CA LYS A 100 -10.55 13.50 1.49
C LYS A 100 -10.23 14.96 1.77
N SER A 101 -9.98 15.74 0.73
CA SER A 101 -10.09 17.19 0.84
C SER A 101 -11.42 17.41 1.56
N PRO A 102 -11.44 18.12 2.70
CA PRO A 102 -12.71 18.42 3.34
C PRO A 102 -13.57 19.02 2.24
N ASP A 103 -14.71 18.37 1.99
CA ASP A 103 -15.76 18.86 1.11
C ASP A 103 -15.79 20.38 1.24
N MET A 104 -15.31 21.09 0.21
CA MET A 104 -15.70 22.46 0.03
C MET A 104 -17.18 22.38 -0.33
N VAL A 105 -17.99 22.33 0.72
CA VAL A 105 -19.40 22.69 0.68
C VAL A 105 -19.42 24.10 0.09
N GLN A 106 -19.76 24.18 -1.20
CA GLN A 106 -20.24 25.40 -1.84
C GLN A 106 -21.73 25.25 -2.09
#